data_AF-A0A950SUJ7-F1
#
_entry.id   AF-A0A950SUJ7-F1
#
_cell.length_a   1.000
_cell.length_b   1.000
_cell.length_c   1.000
_cell.angle_alpha   90.00
_cell.angle_beta   90.00
_cell.angle_gamma   90.00
#
_symmetry.space_group_name_H-M   'P 1'
#
loop_
_entity.id
_entity.type
_entity.pdbx_description
1 polymer ?
#
loop_
_entity_poly.entity_id
_entity_poly.type
_entity_poly.pdbx_seq_one_letter_code
_entity_poly.pdbx_strand_id
1 'polypeptide(L)'
;MRRFVFIVSASIWIIPATHCTAQAALGWPEVIALLAKARTQATTCVEVLKSSGDNAALASARLTYGMAEGEMDGVIAGLTTALVEGGDPNRLPTVRTGLETSGKGLKEICDAAVKTITPNTKGVWEEVAKGAVEPLFKTISDGVGALWTRHVENDTLELETKKSQLEAAKWPKFADIAAQ
;
A
#
# COMPACT_ATOMS: atom_id res chain seq x y z
N MET A 1 -66.46 44.78 2.47
CA MET A 1 -65.19 44.93 3.21
C MET A 1 -64.38 43.66 3.03
N ARG A 2 -63.24 43.73 2.34
CA ARG A 2 -62.48 42.58 1.82
C ARG A 2 -61.34 42.26 2.80
N ARG A 3 -61.37 41.08 3.44
CA ARG A 3 -60.35 40.63 4.40
C ARG A 3 -59.15 40.06 3.64
N PHE A 4 -57.96 40.63 3.85
CA PHE A 4 -56.69 40.09 3.37
C PHE A 4 -56.11 39.15 4.43
N VAL A 5 -55.83 37.91 4.03
CA VAL A 5 -55.09 36.91 4.82
C VAL A 5 -53.64 36.96 4.34
N PHE A 6 -52.72 37.36 5.21
CA PHE A 6 -51.28 37.29 4.96
C PHE A 6 -50.74 35.94 5.45
N ILE A 7 -50.27 35.12 4.52
CA ILE A 7 -49.54 33.87 4.79
C ILE A 7 -48.06 34.25 4.95
N VAL A 8 -47.51 34.10 6.15
CA VAL A 8 -46.09 34.24 6.43
C VAL A 8 -45.38 32.95 6.03
N SER A 9 -44.69 32.98 4.89
CA SER A 9 -43.88 31.86 4.40
C SER A 9 -42.53 31.86 5.10
N ALA A 10 -42.30 30.90 6.00
CA ALA A 10 -41.02 30.71 6.68
C ALA A 10 -40.09 29.85 5.81
N SER A 11 -39.19 30.50 5.09
CA SER A 11 -38.14 29.83 4.31
C SER A 11 -37.05 29.30 5.26
N ILE A 12 -37.11 28.01 5.59
CA ILE A 12 -36.06 27.31 6.32
C ILE A 12 -34.83 27.21 5.40
N TRP A 13 -33.82 28.04 5.67
CA TRP A 13 -32.49 27.90 5.10
C TRP A 13 -31.81 26.67 5.72
N ILE A 14 -31.80 25.57 4.96
CA ILE A 14 -30.98 24.40 5.28
C ILE A 14 -29.54 24.80 4.93
N ILE A 15 -28.76 25.13 5.95
CA ILE A 15 -27.30 25.27 5.82
C ILE A 15 -26.77 23.85 5.54
N PRO A 16 -26.19 23.56 4.37
CA PRO A 16 -25.53 22.29 4.18
C PRO A 16 -24.34 22.24 5.13
N ALA A 17 -24.43 21.42 6.17
CA ALA A 17 -23.28 21.06 6.97
C ALA A 17 -22.29 20.35 6.04
N THR A 18 -21.27 21.06 5.60
CA THR A 18 -20.11 20.47 4.94
C THR A 18 -19.53 19.48 5.94
N HIS A 19 -19.81 18.20 5.71
CA HIS A 19 -19.18 17.12 6.47
C HIS A 19 -17.72 17.14 6.04
N CYS A 20 -16.91 17.87 6.80
CA CYS A 20 -15.47 17.75 6.73
C CYS A 20 -15.15 16.38 7.33
N THR A 21 -15.28 15.33 6.51
CA THR A 21 -14.72 14.03 6.85
C THR A 21 -13.21 14.22 6.82
N ALA A 22 -12.65 14.60 7.97
CA ALA A 22 -11.24 14.45 8.22
C ALA A 22 -10.93 12.98 7.97
N GLN A 23 -10.29 12.69 6.83
CA GLN A 23 -9.89 11.33 6.51
C GLN A 23 -8.99 10.86 7.65
N ALA A 24 -9.45 9.85 8.39
CA ALA A 24 -8.70 9.35 9.53
C ALA A 24 -7.31 8.93 9.03
N ALA A 25 -6.29 9.63 9.53
CA ALA A 25 -4.91 9.30 9.21
C ALA A 25 -4.63 7.87 9.66
N LEU A 26 -4.12 7.05 8.72
CA LEU A 26 -3.90 5.61 8.91
C LEU A 26 -3.06 5.34 10.16
N GLY A 27 -3.44 4.31 10.91
CA GLY A 27 -2.69 3.80 12.05
C GLY A 27 -1.66 2.74 11.63
N TRP A 28 -0.89 2.28 12.62
CA TRP A 28 0.10 1.21 12.43
C TRP A 28 -0.52 -0.07 11.85
N PRO A 29 -1.67 -0.58 12.35
CA PRO A 29 -2.27 -1.79 11.80
C PRO A 29 -2.64 -1.65 10.32
N GLU A 30 -3.17 -0.49 9.92
CA GLU A 30 -3.55 -0.25 8.53
C GLU A 30 -2.34 -0.18 7.61
N VAL A 31 -1.26 0.50 8.01
CA VAL A 31 -0.02 0.56 7.21
C VAL A 31 0.61 -0.83 7.07
N ILE A 32 0.66 -1.61 8.16
CA ILE A 32 1.16 -2.99 8.14
C ILE A 32 0.33 -3.85 7.17
N ALA A 33 -1.00 -3.75 7.21
CA ALA A 33 -1.89 -4.50 6.32
C ALA A 33 -1.66 -4.14 4.85
N LEU A 34 -1.42 -2.86 4.54
CA LEU A 34 -1.11 -2.42 3.18
C LEU A 34 0.26 -2.93 2.69
N LEU A 35 1.28 -2.98 3.57
CA LEU A 35 2.58 -3.58 3.24
C LEU A 35 2.45 -5.08 2.96
N ALA A 36 1.68 -5.81 3.77
CA ALA A 36 1.38 -7.22 3.55
C ALA A 36 0.62 -7.45 2.23
N LYS A 37 -0.28 -6.53 1.86
CA LYS A 37 -0.94 -6.55 0.55
C LYS A 37 0.05 -6.36 -0.60
N ALA A 38 1.00 -5.43 -0.45
CA ALA A 38 2.07 -5.22 -1.44
C ALA A 38 2.93 -6.47 -1.61
N ARG A 39 3.33 -7.13 -0.51
CA ARG A 39 4.03 -8.42 -0.53
C ARG A 39 3.25 -9.50 -1.30
N THR A 40 1.95 -9.61 -1.04
CA THR A 40 1.08 -10.59 -1.71
C THR A 40 1.05 -10.34 -3.21
N GLN A 41 0.82 -9.08 -3.63
CA GLN A 41 0.82 -8.72 -5.05
C GLN A 41 2.16 -9.01 -5.72
N ALA A 42 3.28 -8.67 -5.08
CA ALA A 42 4.61 -8.95 -5.60
C ALA A 42 4.85 -10.45 -5.82
N THR A 43 4.43 -11.26 -4.84
CA THR A 43 4.56 -12.71 -4.91
C THR A 43 3.73 -13.28 -6.05
N THR A 44 2.46 -12.90 -6.16
CA THR A 44 1.56 -13.38 -7.23
C THR A 44 2.05 -13.00 -8.63
N CYS A 45 2.58 -11.79 -8.82
CA CYS A 45 3.12 -11.39 -10.12
C CYS A 45 4.36 -12.22 -10.50
N VAL A 46 5.22 -12.57 -9.54
CA VAL A 46 6.37 -13.45 -9.77
C VAL A 46 5.96 -14.89 -10.06
N GLU A 47 5.00 -15.44 -9.30
CA GLU A 47 4.49 -16.81 -9.51
C GLU A 47 4.08 -17.02 -10.98
N VAL A 48 3.49 -16.00 -11.59
CA VAL A 48 2.99 -16.08 -12.96
C VAL A 48 4.00 -15.79 -14.03
N LEU A 49 4.94 -14.89 -13.77
CA LEU A 49 6.13 -14.83 -14.61
C LEU A 49 6.88 -16.17 -14.63
N LYS A 50 6.97 -16.88 -13.50
CA LYS A 50 7.56 -18.22 -13.43
C LYS A 50 6.77 -19.29 -14.16
N SER A 51 5.45 -19.13 -14.25
CA SER A 51 4.58 -20.10 -14.91
C SER A 51 4.54 -19.93 -16.43
N SER A 52 4.59 -18.68 -16.89
CA SER A 52 4.20 -18.31 -18.25
C SER A 52 5.20 -17.42 -18.99
N GLY A 53 6.20 -16.87 -18.28
CA GLY A 53 7.20 -15.98 -18.85
C GLY A 53 8.30 -16.72 -19.59
N ASP A 54 8.84 -16.08 -20.64
CA ASP A 54 10.05 -16.54 -21.29
C ASP A 54 11.30 -16.27 -20.44
N ASN A 55 12.45 -16.83 -20.84
CA ASN A 55 13.71 -16.68 -20.09
C ASN A 55 14.17 -15.22 -19.96
N ALA A 56 13.87 -14.36 -20.94
CA ALA A 56 14.27 -12.96 -20.91
C ALA A 56 13.39 -12.17 -19.93
N ALA A 57 12.08 -12.41 -19.94
CA ALA A 57 11.13 -11.88 -18.98
C ALA A 57 11.48 -12.31 -17.55
N LEU A 58 11.86 -13.58 -17.36
CA LEU A 58 12.28 -14.10 -16.06
C LEU A 58 13.59 -13.50 -15.55
N ALA A 59 14.60 -13.34 -16.42
CA ALA A 59 15.85 -12.72 -16.05
C ALA A 59 15.65 -11.25 -15.65
N SER A 60 14.85 -10.51 -16.42
CA SER A 60 14.50 -9.11 -16.13
C SER A 60 13.72 -9.02 -14.81
N ALA A 61 12.68 -9.84 -14.64
CA ALA A 61 11.86 -9.87 -13.44
C ALA A 61 12.67 -10.17 -12.18
N ARG A 62 13.65 -11.09 -12.25
CA ARG A 62 14.53 -11.41 -11.11
C ARG A 62 15.33 -10.19 -10.66
N LEU A 63 15.85 -9.39 -11.60
CA LEU A 63 16.61 -8.18 -11.30
C LEU A 63 15.70 -7.10 -10.70
N THR A 64 14.59 -6.78 -11.37
CA THR A 64 13.64 -5.77 -10.89
C THR A 64 13.06 -6.14 -9.53
N TYR A 65 12.69 -7.41 -9.33
CA TYR A 65 12.19 -7.90 -8.05
C TYR A 65 13.23 -7.78 -6.95
N GLY A 66 14.47 -8.22 -7.19
CA GLY A 66 15.52 -8.17 -6.17
C GLY A 66 15.83 -6.75 -5.69
N MET A 67 15.80 -5.76 -6.60
CA MET A 67 15.95 -4.35 -6.21
C MET A 67 14.77 -3.85 -5.39
N ALA A 68 13.53 -4.10 -5.84
CA ALA A 68 12.33 -3.67 -5.13
C ALA A 68 12.18 -4.35 -3.76
N GLU A 69 12.54 -5.63 -3.67
CA GLU A 69 12.62 -6.41 -2.43
C GLU A 69 13.60 -5.76 -1.44
N GLY A 70 14.81 -5.42 -1.89
CA GLY A 70 15.82 -4.78 -1.03
C GLY A 70 15.40 -3.40 -0.51
N GLU A 71 14.75 -2.60 -1.35
CA GLU A 71 14.18 -1.31 -0.95
C GLU A 71 13.03 -1.48 0.05
N MET A 72 12.17 -2.49 -0.14
CA MET A 72 11.10 -2.81 0.80
C MET A 72 11.65 -3.31 2.15
N ASP A 73 12.71 -4.11 2.15
CA ASP A 73 13.43 -4.50 3.37
C ASP A 73 13.95 -3.28 4.12
N GLY A 74 14.50 -2.29 3.39
CA GLY A 74 14.92 -1.01 3.96
C GLY A 74 13.76 -0.19 4.55
N VAL A 75 12.62 -0.15 3.87
CA VAL A 75 11.37 0.47 4.38
C VAL A 75 10.92 -0.20 5.67
N ILE A 76 10.86 -1.53 5.71
CA ILE A 76 10.44 -2.30 6.88
C ILE A 76 11.40 -2.07 8.06
N ALA A 77 12.70 -2.02 7.82
CA ALA A 77 13.69 -1.69 8.85
C ALA A 77 13.53 -0.26 9.38
N GLY A 78 13.27 0.71 8.49
CA GLY A 78 12.98 2.10 8.86
C GLY A 78 11.71 2.24 9.71
N LEU A 79 10.64 1.54 9.31
CA LEU A 79 9.38 1.52 10.06
C LEU A 79 9.53 0.81 11.42
N THR A 80 10.30 -0.28 11.47
CA THR A 80 10.60 -0.97 12.72
C THR A 80 11.35 -0.06 13.69
N THR A 81 12.31 0.73 13.19
CA THR A 81 13.00 1.74 14.00
C THR A 81 12.02 2.82 14.47
N ALA A 82 11.22 3.36 13.56
CA ALA A 82 10.24 4.41 13.88
C ALA A 82 9.16 3.95 14.88
N LEU A 83 8.81 2.66 14.88
CA LEU A 83 7.89 2.07 15.84
C LEU A 83 8.45 2.06 17.27
N VAL A 84 9.77 1.92 17.43
CA VAL A 84 10.44 1.81 18.75
C VAL A 84 10.92 3.15 19.26
N GLU A 85 11.56 3.93 18.38
CA GLU A 85 12.28 5.16 18.75
C GLU A 85 11.45 6.42 18.46
N GLY A 86 10.32 6.29 17.78
CA GLY A 86 9.66 7.39 17.09
C GLY A 86 10.33 7.69 15.74
N GLY A 87 9.62 8.37 14.84
CA GLY A 87 10.14 8.67 13.51
C GLY A 87 11.22 9.76 13.52
N ASP A 88 12.43 9.44 13.06
CA ASP A 88 13.47 10.44 12.76
C ASP A 88 13.14 11.16 11.45
N PRO A 89 12.84 12.48 11.46
CA PRO A 89 12.48 13.23 10.27
C PRO A 89 13.51 13.13 9.12
N ASN A 90 14.79 12.91 9.44
CA ASN A 90 15.85 12.78 8.43
C ASN A 90 15.79 11.45 7.67
N ARG A 91 15.16 10.42 8.24
CA ARG A 91 15.03 9.10 7.61
C ARG A 91 13.73 8.94 6.80
N LEU A 92 12.73 9.80 7.03
CA LEU A 92 11.45 9.76 6.29
C LEU A 92 11.63 9.91 4.77
N PRO A 93 12.48 10.82 4.25
CA PRO A 93 12.74 10.89 2.81
C PRO A 93 13.26 9.56 2.25
N THR A 94 14.20 8.91 2.93
CA THR A 94 14.76 7.63 2.51
C THR A 94 13.70 6.53 2.49
N VAL A 95 12.85 6.45 3.52
CA VAL A 95 11.74 5.48 3.55
C VAL A 95 10.74 5.73 2.42
N ARG A 96 10.44 7.00 2.11
CA ARG A 96 9.56 7.35 0.98
C ARG A 96 10.17 6.99 -0.37
N THR A 97 11.47 7.24 -0.56
CA THR A 97 12.19 6.83 -1.76
C THR A 97 12.18 5.31 -1.91
N GLY A 98 12.43 4.57 -0.83
CA GLY A 98 12.36 3.10 -0.84
C GLY A 98 10.97 2.58 -1.22
N LEU A 99 9.91 3.18 -0.69
CA LEU A 99 8.53 2.87 -1.10
C LEU A 99 8.29 3.17 -2.58
N GLU A 100 8.74 4.30 -3.08
CA GLU A 100 8.58 4.67 -4.49
C GLU A 100 9.31 3.70 -5.42
N THR A 101 10.58 3.38 -5.12
CA THR A 101 11.37 2.43 -5.91
C THR A 101 10.75 1.03 -5.88
N SER A 102 10.32 0.57 -4.70
CA SER A 102 9.64 -0.72 -4.56
C SER A 102 8.32 -0.76 -5.34
N GLY A 103 7.55 0.33 -5.31
CA GLY A 103 6.28 0.45 -6.03
C GLY A 103 6.47 0.45 -7.55
N LYS A 104 7.50 1.15 -8.05
CA LYS A 104 7.89 1.13 -9.47
C LYS A 104 8.29 -0.29 -9.90
N GLY A 105 9.15 -0.95 -9.13
CA GLY A 105 9.55 -2.32 -9.42
C GLY A 105 8.37 -3.30 -9.40
N LEU A 106 7.47 -3.19 -8.41
CA LEU A 106 6.25 -4.01 -8.37
C LEU A 106 5.40 -3.80 -9.62
N LYS A 107 5.18 -2.53 -10.01
CA LYS A 107 4.42 -2.20 -11.20
C LYS A 107 5.02 -2.84 -12.45
N GLU A 108 6.32 -2.72 -12.65
CA GLU A 108 7.02 -3.33 -13.79
C GLU A 108 6.86 -4.86 -13.83
N ILE A 109 7.01 -5.52 -12.69
CA ILE A 109 6.89 -6.98 -12.59
C ILE A 109 5.45 -7.42 -12.87
N CYS A 110 4.46 -6.73 -12.32
CA CYS A 110 3.06 -7.04 -12.57
C CYS A 110 2.64 -6.74 -14.01
N ASP A 111 3.11 -5.63 -14.59
CA ASP A 111 2.87 -5.31 -16.00
C ASP A 111 3.50 -6.36 -16.93
N ALA A 112 4.67 -6.89 -16.58
CA ALA A 112 5.30 -8.01 -17.29
C ALA A 112 4.48 -9.30 -17.13
N ALA A 113 4.03 -9.62 -15.92
CA ALA A 113 3.20 -10.80 -15.66
C ALA A 113 1.92 -10.76 -16.50
N VAL A 114 1.22 -9.62 -16.55
CA VAL A 114 -0.01 -9.44 -17.35
C VAL A 114 0.23 -9.72 -18.82
N LYS A 115 1.39 -9.33 -19.38
CA LYS A 115 1.73 -9.57 -20.79
C LYS A 115 1.91 -11.05 -21.14
N THR A 116 2.18 -11.90 -20.15
CA THR A 116 2.34 -13.36 -20.37
C THR A 116 1.00 -14.11 -20.42
N ILE A 117 -0.10 -13.46 -20.04
CA ILE A 117 -1.41 -14.09 -19.87
C ILE A 117 -2.21 -14.00 -21.17
N THR A 118 -2.84 -15.10 -21.58
CA THR A 118 -3.76 -15.10 -22.73
C THR A 118 -5.19 -14.68 -22.32
N PRO A 119 -5.99 -14.08 -23.22
CA PRO A 119 -7.31 -13.50 -22.89
C PRO A 119 -8.34 -14.44 -22.24
N ASN A 120 -8.13 -15.77 -22.31
CA ASN A 120 -9.06 -16.76 -21.77
C ASN A 120 -8.83 -17.13 -20.29
N THR A 121 -7.87 -16.51 -19.62
CA THR A 121 -7.52 -16.81 -18.21
C THR A 121 -8.35 -15.93 -17.26
N LYS A 122 -9.66 -16.20 -17.16
CA LYS A 122 -10.60 -15.43 -16.31
C LYS A 122 -10.59 -15.91 -14.84
N GLY A 123 -10.55 -14.97 -13.90
CA GLY A 123 -10.99 -15.18 -12.50
C GLY A 123 -10.09 -14.56 -11.44
N VAL A 124 -8.79 -14.88 -11.46
CA VAL A 124 -7.81 -14.42 -10.44
C VAL A 124 -7.09 -13.13 -10.86
N TRP A 125 -7.05 -12.86 -12.17
CA TRP A 125 -6.21 -11.82 -12.77
C TRP A 125 -6.83 -10.43 -12.82
N GLU A 126 -8.14 -10.29 -12.64
CA GLU A 126 -8.75 -8.96 -12.70
C GLU A 126 -8.23 -8.04 -11.58
N GLU A 127 -7.91 -8.52 -10.38
CA GLU A 127 -7.39 -7.66 -9.31
C GLU A 127 -5.90 -7.31 -9.46
N VAL A 128 -5.10 -8.19 -10.07
CA VAL A 128 -3.68 -7.97 -10.35
C VAL A 128 -3.49 -7.12 -11.61
N ALA A 129 -4.27 -7.38 -12.67
CA ALA A 129 -4.24 -6.61 -13.92
C ALA A 129 -4.94 -5.25 -13.81
N LYS A 130 -5.94 -5.10 -12.92
CA LYS A 130 -6.45 -3.78 -12.48
C LYS A 130 -5.58 -3.19 -11.36
N GLY A 131 -4.47 -3.84 -11.02
CA GLY A 131 -3.65 -3.62 -9.84
C GLY A 131 -3.26 -2.17 -9.69
N ALA A 132 -3.96 -1.49 -8.80
CA ALA A 132 -3.69 -0.13 -8.38
C ALA A 132 -2.41 -0.08 -7.53
N VAL A 133 -1.28 -0.52 -8.08
CA VAL A 133 0.04 -0.53 -7.43
C VAL A 133 0.41 0.89 -7.01
N GLU A 134 0.25 1.85 -7.93
CA GLU A 134 0.50 3.27 -7.66
C GLU A 134 -0.41 3.81 -6.53
N PRO A 135 -1.76 3.67 -6.59
CA PRO A 135 -2.61 4.04 -5.46
C PRO A 135 -2.30 3.33 -4.14
N LEU A 136 -1.90 2.06 -4.18
CA LEU A 136 -1.50 1.30 -2.99
C LEU A 136 -0.27 1.94 -2.35
N PHE A 137 0.81 2.13 -3.11
CA PHE A 137 2.06 2.71 -2.60
C PHE A 137 1.92 4.17 -2.21
N LYS A 138 1.05 4.94 -2.90
CA LYS A 138 0.67 6.27 -2.45
C LYS A 138 -0.01 6.22 -1.08
N THR A 139 -0.98 5.33 -0.90
CA THR A 139 -1.70 5.17 0.37
C THR A 139 -0.75 4.75 1.50
N ILE A 140 0.20 3.84 1.23
CA ILE A 140 1.24 3.46 2.18
C ILE A 140 2.11 4.66 2.53
N SER A 141 2.61 5.41 1.54
CA SER A 141 3.48 6.57 1.76
C SER A 141 2.81 7.68 2.57
N ASP A 142 1.54 7.95 2.30
CA ASP A 142 0.73 8.91 3.05
C ASP A 142 0.53 8.43 4.50
N GLY A 143 0.23 7.14 4.70
CA GLY A 143 0.11 6.51 6.03
C GLY A 143 1.41 6.55 6.82
N VAL A 144 2.54 6.20 6.20
CA VAL A 144 3.87 6.30 6.81
C VAL A 144 4.17 7.73 7.23
N GLY A 145 3.86 8.72 6.38
CA GLY A 145 4.00 10.13 6.73
C GLY A 145 3.18 10.55 7.95
N ALA A 146 1.96 10.03 8.09
CA ALA A 146 1.10 10.30 9.23
C ALA A 146 1.56 9.60 10.53
N LEU A 147 2.17 8.42 10.41
CA LEU A 147 2.75 7.68 11.55
C LEU A 147 4.05 8.31 12.03
N TRP A 148 4.84 8.89 11.13
CA TRP A 148 6.20 9.33 11.42
C TRP A 148 6.30 10.37 12.55
N THR A 149 5.27 11.20 12.71
CA THR A 149 5.21 12.25 13.73
C THR A 149 4.52 11.82 15.02
N ARG A 150 4.01 10.58 15.08
CA ARG A 150 3.28 10.05 16.22
C ARG A 150 4.21 9.19 17.07
N HIS A 151 4.46 9.63 18.31
CA HIS A 151 5.08 8.77 19.29
C HIS A 151 4.08 7.66 19.68
N VAL A 152 4.61 6.46 19.84
CA VAL A 152 3.82 5.25 20.07
C VAL A 152 4.00 4.83 21.52
N GLU A 153 3.10 5.25 22.40
CA GLU A 153 2.99 4.68 23.74
C GLU A 153 2.19 3.37 23.64
N ASN A 154 2.84 2.29 23.22
CA ASN A 154 2.27 0.95 23.28
C ASN A 154 2.91 0.16 24.41
N ASP A 155 2.17 -0.78 24.99
CA ASP A 155 2.78 -1.80 25.83
C ASP A 155 3.74 -2.70 25.01
N THR A 156 4.63 -3.41 25.72
CA THR A 156 5.66 -4.25 25.10
C THR A 156 5.07 -5.33 24.19
N LEU A 157 3.91 -5.88 24.53
CA LEU A 157 3.28 -6.98 23.78
C LEU A 157 2.75 -6.48 22.42
N GLU A 158 2.08 -5.33 22.40
CA GLU A 158 1.61 -4.71 21.17
C GLU A 158 2.77 -4.29 20.25
N LEU A 159 3.86 -3.79 20.84
CA LEU A 159 5.05 -3.39 20.09
C LEU A 159 5.72 -4.59 19.43
N GLU A 160 5.94 -5.69 20.16
CA GLU A 160 6.51 -6.92 19.60
C GLU A 160 5.60 -7.56 18.54
N THR A 161 4.28 -7.48 18.72
CA THR A 161 3.32 -7.93 17.71
C THR A 161 3.45 -7.13 16.41
N LYS A 162 3.50 -5.79 16.50
CA LYS A 162 3.64 -4.90 15.33
C LYS A 162 4.98 -5.11 14.63
N LYS A 163 6.08 -5.33 15.37
CA LYS A 163 7.39 -5.72 14.80
C LYS A 163 7.31 -7.03 14.04
N SER A 164 6.73 -8.07 14.64
CA SER A 164 6.58 -9.38 13.99
C SER A 164 5.74 -9.28 12.71
N GLN A 165 4.68 -8.47 12.71
CA GLN A 165 3.87 -8.25 11.52
C GLN A 165 4.60 -7.45 10.43
N LEU A 166 5.42 -6.46 10.79
CA LEU A 166 6.30 -5.75 9.85
C LEU A 166 7.31 -6.70 9.21
N GLU A 167 7.96 -7.54 10.01
CA GLU A 167 8.89 -8.57 9.51
C GLU A 167 8.18 -9.58 8.59
N ALA A 168 6.95 -9.98 8.91
CA ALA A 168 6.13 -10.85 8.06
C ALA A 168 5.68 -10.18 6.74
N ALA A 169 5.76 -8.85 6.64
CA ALA A 169 5.50 -8.11 5.42
C ALA A 169 6.71 -8.08 4.46
N LYS A 170 7.88 -8.59 4.86
CA LYS A 170 9.04 -8.71 3.97
C LYS A 170 8.74 -9.61 2.78
N TRP A 171 9.27 -9.21 1.64
CA TRP A 171 9.11 -9.94 0.40
C TRP A 171 9.97 -11.21 0.45
N PRO A 172 9.44 -12.40 0.10
CA PRO A 172 10.25 -13.60 0.01
C PRO A 172 11.30 -13.44 -1.09
N LYS A 173 12.43 -14.16 -1.02
CA LYS A 173 13.42 -14.07 -2.09
C LYS A 173 12.81 -14.57 -3.40
N PHE A 174 13.19 -13.95 -4.51
CA PHE A 174 12.70 -14.37 -5.84
C PHE A 174 12.84 -15.88 -6.07
N ALA A 175 13.93 -16.51 -5.60
CA ALA A 175 14.16 -17.94 -5.75
C ALA A 175 13.15 -18.81 -4.99
N ASP A 176 12.61 -18.32 -3.87
CA ASP A 176 11.74 -19.06 -2.95
C ASP A 176 10.27 -19.04 -3.37
N ILE A 177 9.90 -18.18 -4.32
CA ILE A 177 8.53 -18.09 -4.85
C ILE A 177 8.31 -19.24 -5.85
N ALA A 178 7.30 -20.08 -5.65
CA ALA A 178 6.97 -21.13 -6.60
C ALA A 178 6.33 -20.58 -7.88
N ALA A 179 6.24 -21.39 -8.94
CA ALA A 179 5.30 -21.10 -10.03
C ALA A 179 3.86 -21.42 -9.55
N GLN A 180 2.86 -20.78 -10.16
CA GLN A 180 1.44 -21.01 -9.90
C GLN A 180 0.93 -22.31 -10.54
#